data_AF-A0A9D8Z9L5-F1
#
_entry.id   AF-A0A9D8Z9L5-F1
#
_cell.length_a   1.000
_cell.length_b   1.000
_cell.length_c   1.000
_cell.angle_alpha   90.00
_cell.angle_beta   90.00
_cell.angle_gamma   90.00
#
_symmetry.space_group_name_H-M   'P 1'
#
loop_
_entity.id
_entity.type
_entity.pdbx_description
1 polymer ?
#
loop_
_entity_poly.entity_id
_entity_poly.type
_entity_poly.pdbx_seq_one_letter_code
_entity_poly.pdbx_strand_id
1 'polypeptide(L)'
;MFKRPHLRAAKRLVNAPSALALLFLVAACNPGGEPAATDSVDSPIAPPESAEPEGLVLPAVWQTKDLETPVASVALAGAVGSTVAVAYEDGGLQFLDFEGERVTEKANMGVSKVADGRYMLLQDTPVTVFPAITSDGDLTLYIHGGELAEPLPYPLDAGTDDLIEGICGAGPIAESDGVMRVGFWTQGERRQLRTGRIVEAGSDLVLLLNEPIPAARDITACVLSDGDALVYADPVLAAAEVKHRNKTYRFVLDDLGGYSLSNDAGDVYPFTVRDGISVRPPARPVTMAGTGDARGGGYPGGLIVIGGENASGAHTVTYIDPSKVTREPFGYAPNE
;
A
#
# COMPACT_ATOMS: atom_id res chain seq x y z
N MET A 1 15.63 6.18 34.73
CA MET A 1 14.78 7.36 34.47
C MET A 1 15.30 8.05 33.21
N PHE A 2 14.94 7.52 32.04
CA PHE A 2 15.34 8.05 30.73
C PHE A 2 14.39 9.19 30.36
N LYS A 3 14.94 10.37 30.07
CA LYS A 3 14.16 11.51 29.59
C LYS A 3 13.69 11.21 28.17
N ARG A 4 12.37 11.15 27.97
CA ARG A 4 11.71 11.00 26.67
C ARG A 4 12.05 12.23 25.78
N PRO A 5 12.34 12.05 24.49
CA PRO A 5 12.62 13.17 23.60
C PRO A 5 11.33 13.95 23.31
N HIS A 6 11.41 15.28 23.42
CA HIS A 6 10.36 16.20 22.98
C HIS A 6 10.77 16.76 21.62
N LEU A 7 9.93 16.59 20.60
CA LEU A 7 10.09 17.29 19.33
C LEU A 7 9.54 18.72 19.49
N ARG A 8 10.39 19.73 19.30
CA ARG A 8 10.00 21.14 19.23
C ARG A 8 10.43 21.69 17.88
N ALA A 9 9.48 22.16 17.08
CA ALA A 9 9.75 22.84 15.83
C ALA A 9 10.51 24.17 16.08
N ALA A 10 11.73 24.27 15.58
CA ALA A 10 12.53 25.48 15.61
C ALA A 10 12.62 26.08 14.20
N LYS A 11 11.54 26.74 13.76
CA LYS A 11 11.48 27.96 12.89
C LYS A 11 10.30 27.93 11.90
N ARG A 12 9.69 29.11 11.71
CA ARG A 12 8.68 29.41 10.69
C ARG A 12 9.35 29.60 9.33
N LEU A 13 8.87 28.90 8.30
CA LEU A 13 9.22 29.20 6.91
C LEU A 13 8.43 30.43 6.43
N VAL A 14 9.15 31.40 5.88
CA VAL A 14 8.65 32.67 5.34
C VAL A 14 8.84 32.64 3.82
N ASN A 15 7.74 32.91 3.09
CA ASN A 15 7.65 33.31 1.68
C ASN A 15 8.18 32.35 0.60
N ALA A 16 7.28 31.53 0.03
CA ALA A 16 7.49 30.82 -1.23
C ALA A 16 6.40 31.05 -2.32
N PRO A 17 6.04 32.29 -2.75
CA PRO A 17 5.22 32.48 -3.96
C PRO A 17 6.02 32.97 -5.19
N SER A 18 7.33 33.17 -5.12
CA SER A 18 8.08 33.88 -6.19
C SER A 18 8.83 33.00 -7.18
N ALA A 19 8.80 31.66 -7.05
CA ALA A 19 9.61 30.77 -7.89
C ALA A 19 8.86 30.16 -9.11
N LEU A 20 7.54 30.32 -9.22
CA LEU A 20 6.74 29.59 -10.23
C LEU A 20 6.61 30.30 -11.60
N ALA A 21 7.07 31.54 -11.75
CA ALA A 21 6.82 32.36 -12.95
C ALA A 21 7.91 32.28 -14.05
N LEU A 22 9.01 31.55 -13.82
CA LEU A 22 10.18 31.54 -14.73
C LEU A 22 10.31 30.31 -15.63
N LEU A 23 9.43 29.31 -15.51
CA LEU A 23 9.53 28.04 -16.27
C LEU A 23 8.68 27.95 -17.54
N PHE A 24 7.83 28.94 -17.85
CA PHE A 24 6.85 28.85 -18.96
C PHE A 24 7.23 29.59 -20.26
N LEU A 25 8.47 30.06 -20.44
CA LEU A 25 8.84 30.91 -21.59
C LEU A 25 9.94 30.39 -22.53
N VAL A 26 10.31 29.10 -22.51
CA VAL A 26 11.41 28.57 -23.37
C VAL A 26 10.99 27.43 -24.33
N ALA A 27 9.70 27.19 -24.56
CA ALA A 27 9.24 26.12 -25.46
C ALA A 27 8.54 26.60 -26.75
N ALA A 28 9.02 27.69 -27.36
CA ALA A 28 8.53 28.12 -28.66
C ALA A 28 9.66 28.69 -29.51
N CYS A 29 10.26 27.85 -30.37
CA CYS A 29 10.80 28.18 -31.69
C CYS A 29 11.68 27.03 -32.23
N ASN A 30 11.18 26.24 -33.18
CA ASN A 30 11.98 25.93 -34.38
C ASN A 30 11.07 25.50 -35.55
N PRO A 31 11.15 26.15 -36.73
CA PRO A 31 10.39 25.77 -37.91
C PRO A 31 11.21 24.97 -38.94
N GLY A 32 10.55 24.01 -39.60
CA GLY A 32 10.70 23.73 -41.03
C GLY A 32 11.84 22.80 -41.52
N GLY A 33 11.45 21.67 -42.09
CA GLY A 33 12.27 20.85 -42.99
C GLY A 33 11.44 19.74 -43.65
N GLU A 34 11.08 19.93 -44.92
CA GLU A 34 10.29 19.03 -45.78
C GLU A 34 11.14 17.88 -46.39
N PRO A 35 10.53 16.87 -47.05
CA PRO A 35 10.80 15.45 -46.81
C PRO A 35 11.73 14.82 -47.84
N ALA A 36 12.43 13.75 -47.44
CA ALA A 36 13.15 12.87 -48.36
C ALA A 36 12.41 11.54 -48.52
N ALA A 37 12.10 11.20 -49.77
CA ALA A 37 11.52 9.93 -50.17
C ALA A 37 12.53 8.77 -50.03
N THR A 38 12.08 7.63 -49.54
CA THR A 38 12.72 6.33 -49.76
C THR A 38 11.64 5.28 -50.01
N ASP A 39 11.71 4.64 -51.17
CA ASP A 39 10.92 3.48 -51.55
C ASP A 39 11.53 2.20 -50.97
N SER A 40 10.63 1.30 -50.53
CA SER A 40 10.79 -0.18 -50.40
C SER A 40 11.76 -0.67 -49.32
N VAL A 41 11.46 -1.62 -48.43
CA VAL A 41 10.59 -2.81 -48.50
C VAL A 41 10.14 -3.11 -47.05
N ASP A 42 8.85 -3.28 -46.78
CA ASP A 42 8.41 -3.89 -45.52
C ASP A 42 7.26 -4.85 -45.79
N SER A 43 7.53 -6.15 -45.59
CA SER A 43 6.48 -7.17 -45.60
C SER A 43 5.77 -7.06 -44.26
N PRO A 44 4.42 -6.95 -44.20
CA PRO A 44 3.76 -6.92 -42.92
C PRO A 44 3.90 -8.29 -42.27
N ILE A 45 4.82 -8.40 -41.30
CA ILE A 45 4.76 -9.45 -40.29
C ILE A 45 3.49 -9.15 -39.51
N ALA A 46 2.44 -9.93 -39.78
CA ALA A 46 1.25 -9.89 -38.93
C ALA A 46 1.71 -10.11 -37.48
N PRO A 47 1.44 -9.18 -36.55
CA PRO A 47 1.70 -9.44 -35.15
C PRO A 47 0.95 -10.73 -34.77
N PRO A 48 1.56 -11.64 -33.99
CA PRO A 48 0.82 -12.77 -33.47
C PRO A 48 -0.43 -12.23 -32.77
N GLU A 49 -1.58 -12.77 -33.15
CA GLU A 49 -2.86 -12.47 -32.52
C GLU A 49 -2.74 -12.83 -31.04
N SER A 50 -2.43 -11.82 -30.22
CA SER A 50 -2.48 -11.97 -28.77
C SER A 50 -3.95 -12.16 -28.45
N ALA A 51 -4.35 -13.38 -28.08
CA ALA A 51 -5.64 -13.61 -27.45
C ALA A 51 -5.72 -12.60 -26.29
N GLU A 52 -6.62 -11.63 -26.41
CA GLU A 52 -6.86 -10.72 -25.29
C GLU A 52 -7.28 -11.59 -24.11
N PRO A 53 -6.64 -11.46 -22.93
CA PRO A 53 -7.02 -12.25 -21.79
C PRO A 53 -8.50 -11.99 -21.49
N GLU A 54 -9.29 -13.07 -21.45
CA GLU A 54 -10.69 -13.00 -21.03
C GLU A 54 -10.76 -12.50 -19.58
N GLY A 55 -11.61 -11.51 -19.32
CA GLY A 55 -11.86 -10.96 -17.98
C GLY A 55 -11.20 -9.62 -17.68
N LEU A 56 -11.15 -9.26 -16.40
CA LEU A 56 -10.60 -7.98 -15.94
C LEU A 56 -9.06 -8.01 -16.01
N VAL A 57 -8.49 -6.97 -16.58
CA VAL A 57 -7.04 -6.82 -16.74
C VAL A 57 -6.65 -5.46 -16.21
N LEU A 58 -5.79 -5.45 -15.18
CA LEU A 58 -5.24 -4.23 -14.60
C LEU A 58 -3.79 -4.04 -15.06
N PRO A 59 -3.39 -2.82 -15.46
CA PRO A 59 -2.02 -2.58 -15.89
C PRO A 59 -1.07 -2.42 -14.71
N ALA A 60 0.07 -3.10 -14.77
CA ALA A 60 1.24 -2.72 -13.97
C ALA A 60 1.88 -1.47 -14.58
N VAL A 61 2.02 -0.43 -13.77
CA VAL A 61 2.40 0.92 -14.23
C VAL A 61 3.80 1.30 -13.77
N TRP A 62 4.28 0.74 -12.66
CA TRP A 62 5.62 0.97 -12.16
C TRP A 62 6.13 -0.24 -11.37
N GLN A 63 7.45 -0.35 -11.21
CA GLN A 63 8.08 -1.27 -10.27
C GLN A 63 9.37 -0.69 -9.73
N THR A 64 9.78 -1.16 -8.55
CA THR A 64 11.12 -0.93 -8.04
C THR A 64 12.17 -1.61 -8.92
N LYS A 65 13.43 -1.20 -8.75
CA LYS A 65 14.56 -2.07 -9.10
C LYS A 65 14.51 -3.34 -8.24
N ASP A 66 15.30 -4.33 -8.65
CA ASP A 66 15.51 -5.54 -7.86
C ASP A 66 15.93 -5.16 -6.44
N LEU A 67 15.20 -5.71 -5.49
CA LEU A 67 15.43 -5.52 -4.07
C LEU A 67 16.45 -6.56 -3.60
N GLU A 68 17.39 -6.11 -2.76
CA GLU A 68 18.49 -6.95 -2.28
C GLU A 68 18.04 -8.06 -1.31
N THR A 69 16.81 -7.97 -0.81
CA THR A 69 16.27 -8.90 0.19
C THR A 69 14.83 -9.25 -0.16
N PRO A 70 14.40 -10.51 0.09
CA PRO A 70 13.02 -10.91 -0.05
C PRO A 70 12.05 -10.02 0.72
N VAL A 71 10.93 -9.69 0.07
CA VAL A 71 9.82 -8.91 0.64
C VAL A 71 8.93 -9.83 1.45
N ALA A 72 8.67 -9.49 2.71
CA ALA A 72 7.74 -10.21 3.59
C ALA A 72 6.34 -9.59 3.61
N SER A 73 6.24 -8.26 3.56
CA SER A 73 4.98 -7.53 3.67
C SER A 73 5.10 -6.15 3.02
N VAL A 74 4.01 -5.68 2.41
CA VAL A 74 3.89 -4.30 1.94
C VAL A 74 2.66 -3.63 2.54
N ALA A 75 2.73 -2.32 2.72
CA ALA A 75 1.61 -1.50 3.19
C ALA A 75 1.65 -0.10 2.56
N LEU A 76 0.52 0.58 2.53
CA LEU A 76 0.36 1.91 1.97
C LEU A 76 -0.15 2.90 3.00
N ALA A 77 0.37 4.13 2.93
CA ALA A 77 -0.24 5.30 3.53
C ALA A 77 -0.50 6.31 2.41
N GLY A 78 -1.77 6.48 2.04
CA GLY A 78 -2.17 7.48 1.04
C GLY A 78 -2.23 8.91 1.59
N ALA A 79 -2.58 9.85 0.72
CA ALA A 79 -2.67 11.30 0.96
C ALA A 79 -1.33 12.05 0.86
N VAL A 80 -1.25 13.21 1.52
CA VAL A 80 -0.01 14.01 1.58
C VAL A 80 1.10 13.15 2.17
N GLY A 81 2.26 13.07 1.51
CA GLY A 81 3.34 12.17 1.95
C GLY A 81 3.08 10.70 1.63
N SER A 82 2.40 10.42 0.52
CA SER A 82 2.12 9.08 0.00
C SER A 82 3.36 8.17 0.08
N THR A 83 3.26 7.13 0.90
CA THR A 83 4.40 6.26 1.27
C THR A 83 4.00 4.80 1.14
N VAL A 84 4.92 4.00 0.60
CA VAL A 84 4.88 2.53 0.61
C VAL A 84 5.85 2.05 1.68
N ALA A 85 5.37 1.22 2.59
CA ALA A 85 6.21 0.50 3.54
C ALA A 85 6.53 -0.89 2.99
N VAL A 86 7.82 -1.24 3.01
CA VAL A 86 8.33 -2.54 2.61
C VAL A 86 9.02 -3.17 3.81
N ALA A 87 8.43 -4.23 4.36
CA ALA A 87 9.05 -5.08 5.35
C ALA A 87 9.73 -6.26 4.65
N TYR A 88 10.97 -6.54 5.04
CA TYR A 88 11.80 -7.58 4.45
C TYR A 88 11.86 -8.82 5.36
N GLU A 89 12.11 -9.99 4.77
CA GLU A 89 12.21 -11.25 5.54
C GLU A 89 13.34 -11.26 6.59
N ASP A 90 14.34 -10.39 6.44
CA ASP A 90 15.43 -10.24 7.41
C ASP A 90 15.13 -9.25 8.56
N GLY A 91 13.89 -8.77 8.67
CA GLY A 91 13.48 -7.81 9.69
C GLY A 91 13.71 -6.34 9.30
N GLY A 92 14.22 -6.07 8.10
CA GLY A 92 14.40 -4.71 7.63
C GLY A 92 13.08 -3.99 7.32
N LEU A 93 13.06 -2.67 7.50
CA LEU A 93 11.96 -1.80 7.09
C LEU A 93 12.51 -0.68 6.19
N GLN A 94 11.80 -0.40 5.10
CA GLN A 94 12.11 0.72 4.21
C GLN A 94 10.84 1.42 3.75
N PHE A 95 10.94 2.74 3.57
CA PHE A 95 9.90 3.54 2.96
C PHE A 95 10.27 3.99 1.56
N LEU A 96 9.31 3.84 0.65
CA LEU A 96 9.36 4.31 -0.72
C LEU A 96 8.22 5.32 -0.95
N ASP A 97 8.34 6.20 -1.93
CA ASP A 97 7.22 7.02 -2.38
C ASP A 97 6.39 6.28 -3.43
N PHE A 98 5.41 6.99 -4.00
CA PHE A 98 4.48 6.41 -4.98
C PHE A 98 5.08 6.32 -6.40
N GLU A 99 6.23 6.93 -6.58
CA GLU A 99 7.13 6.84 -7.73
C GLU A 99 8.20 5.75 -7.53
N GLY A 100 8.14 5.00 -6.41
CA GLY A 100 9.06 3.93 -6.07
C GLY A 100 10.49 4.40 -5.76
N GLU A 101 10.68 5.70 -5.53
CA GLU A 101 11.93 6.25 -5.04
C GLU A 101 12.07 6.01 -3.53
N ARG A 102 13.31 5.91 -3.06
CA ARG A 102 13.61 5.66 -1.65
C ARG A 102 13.37 6.93 -0.84
N VAL A 103 12.47 6.84 0.14
CA VAL A 103 12.26 7.87 1.16
C VAL A 103 13.24 7.66 2.32
N THR A 104 13.48 6.40 2.70
CA THR A 104 14.49 6.03 3.70
C THR A 104 15.47 5.00 3.14
N GLU A 105 16.64 4.92 3.76
CA GLU A 105 17.45 3.69 3.66
C GLU A 105 16.74 2.54 4.39
N LYS A 106 17.10 1.31 4.03
CA LYS A 106 16.62 0.12 4.73
C LYS A 106 17.23 0.08 6.13
N ALA A 107 16.39 0.13 7.16
CA ALA A 107 16.81 0.06 8.55
C ALA A 107 16.47 -1.31 9.15
N ASN A 108 17.38 -1.89 9.92
CA ASN A 108 17.13 -3.14 10.63
C ASN A 108 16.29 -2.87 11.88
N MET A 109 14.97 -3.02 11.74
CA MET A 109 13.99 -2.69 12.77
C MET A 109 13.35 -3.93 13.42
N GLY A 110 13.65 -5.12 12.90
CA GLY A 110 13.01 -6.36 13.33
C GLY A 110 11.53 -6.40 12.99
N VAL A 111 11.10 -5.97 11.79
CA VAL A 111 9.70 -6.01 11.35
C VAL A 111 9.41 -7.30 10.58
N SER A 112 8.35 -8.02 10.96
CA SER A 112 7.91 -9.23 10.25
C SER A 112 6.75 -8.95 9.28
N LYS A 113 5.78 -8.13 9.70
CA LYS A 113 4.63 -7.71 8.88
C LYS A 113 4.29 -6.25 9.12
N VAL A 114 3.76 -5.58 8.11
CA VAL A 114 3.31 -4.19 8.18
C VAL A 114 1.90 -4.09 7.59
N ALA A 115 1.05 -3.28 8.20
CA ALA A 115 -0.30 -3.01 7.75
C ALA A 115 -0.45 -1.57 7.25
N ASP A 116 -1.51 -1.32 6.46
CA ASP A 116 -1.79 -0.01 5.88
C ASP A 116 -1.81 1.08 6.96
N GLY A 117 -1.11 2.16 6.64
CA GLY A 117 -0.82 3.27 7.51
C GLY A 117 -1.59 4.52 7.15
N ARG A 118 -1.17 5.65 7.71
CA ARG A 118 -1.72 6.95 7.34
C ARG A 118 -0.75 8.09 7.59
N TYR A 119 -0.90 9.15 6.80
CA TYR A 119 -0.36 10.46 7.14
C TYR A 119 -1.25 11.19 8.15
N MET A 120 -0.63 11.91 9.08
CA MET A 120 -1.30 12.75 10.05
C MET A 120 -0.38 13.82 10.68
N LEU A 121 -0.96 14.68 11.50
CA LEU A 121 -0.21 15.56 12.40
C LEU A 121 -0.23 14.94 13.80
N LEU A 122 0.94 14.60 14.32
CA LEU A 122 1.12 14.19 15.72
C LEU A 122 1.78 15.35 16.46
N GLN A 123 1.05 15.98 17.39
CA GLN A 123 1.53 17.17 18.10
C GLN A 123 2.10 18.25 17.15
N ASP A 124 1.32 18.60 16.12
CA ASP A 124 1.68 19.53 15.03
C ASP A 124 2.88 19.12 14.15
N THR A 125 3.41 17.91 14.32
CA THR A 125 4.48 17.38 13.47
C THR A 125 3.89 16.47 12.39
N PRO A 126 4.14 16.73 11.09
CA PRO A 126 3.69 15.87 10.01
C PRO A 126 4.44 14.54 10.05
N VAL A 127 3.68 13.46 10.22
CA VAL A 127 4.20 12.10 10.29
C VAL A 127 3.32 11.14 9.51
N THR A 128 3.93 10.08 9.01
CA THR A 128 3.28 8.88 8.50
C THR A 128 3.48 7.77 9.52
N VAL A 129 2.41 7.07 9.88
CA VAL A 129 2.44 5.98 10.87
C VAL A 129 1.99 4.67 10.23
N PHE A 130 2.69 3.58 10.57
CA PHE A 130 2.40 2.23 10.10
C PHE A 130 2.35 1.25 11.28
N PRO A 131 1.22 0.57 11.53
CA PRO A 131 1.17 -0.50 12.51
C PRO A 131 1.84 -1.74 11.92
N ALA A 132 2.56 -2.47 12.76
CA ALA A 132 3.38 -3.58 12.33
C ALA A 132 3.55 -4.61 13.45
N ILE A 133 4.00 -5.79 13.05
CA ILE A 133 4.39 -6.88 13.94
C ILE A 133 5.91 -6.96 13.93
N THR A 134 6.52 -7.08 15.11
CA THR A 134 7.96 -7.32 15.23
C THR A 134 8.31 -8.77 14.87
N SER A 135 9.59 -9.08 14.75
CA SER A 135 10.08 -10.45 14.54
C SER A 135 9.83 -11.34 15.77
N ASP A 136 9.65 -10.71 16.94
CA ASP A 136 9.31 -11.36 18.20
C ASP A 136 7.79 -11.53 18.39
N GLY A 137 6.96 -11.09 17.43
CA GLY A 137 5.51 -11.26 17.48
C GLY A 137 4.75 -10.16 18.26
N ASP A 138 5.39 -9.02 18.53
CA ASP A 138 4.80 -7.91 19.27
C ASP A 138 4.17 -6.85 18.35
N LEU A 139 3.16 -6.14 18.84
CA LEU A 139 2.56 -5.01 18.12
C LEU A 139 3.37 -3.73 18.33
N THR A 140 3.76 -3.08 17.24
CA THR A 140 4.50 -1.81 17.27
C THR A 140 3.97 -0.86 16.20
N LEU A 141 3.92 0.44 16.51
CA LEU A 141 3.67 1.50 15.55
C LEU A 141 4.99 2.12 15.10
N TYR A 142 5.28 2.11 13.81
CA TYR A 142 6.43 2.80 13.24
C TYR A 142 6.03 4.19 12.76
N ILE A 143 6.71 5.21 13.28
CA ILE A 143 6.41 6.62 13.03
C ILE A 143 7.56 7.23 12.23
N HIS A 144 7.25 7.84 11.09
CA HIS A 144 8.26 8.52 10.27
C HIS A 144 7.77 9.88 9.77
N GLY A 145 8.69 10.81 9.57
CA GLY A 145 8.39 12.19 9.18
C GLY A 145 9.11 13.20 10.07
N GLY A 146 8.89 14.48 9.79
CA GLY A 146 9.66 15.57 10.38
C GLY A 146 11.15 15.47 10.02
N GLU A 147 12.01 15.54 11.04
CA GLU A 147 13.48 15.49 10.90
C GLU A 147 14.06 14.09 11.15
N LEU A 148 13.22 13.05 11.20
CA LEU A 148 13.64 11.68 11.47
C LEU A 148 14.31 11.06 10.24
N ALA A 149 15.59 10.71 10.36
CA ALA A 149 16.33 9.98 9.32
C ALA A 149 15.83 8.53 9.16
N GLU A 150 15.40 7.92 10.26
CA GLU A 150 14.89 6.55 10.31
C GLU A 150 13.53 6.51 11.03
N PRO A 151 12.69 5.51 10.76
CA PRO A 151 11.42 5.31 11.48
C PRO A 151 11.64 5.13 12.99
N LEU A 152 10.78 5.72 13.81
CA LEU A 152 10.77 5.54 15.25
C LEU A 152 9.80 4.40 15.63
N PRO A 153 10.27 3.31 16.26
CA PRO A 153 9.37 2.31 16.83
C PRO A 153 8.68 2.82 18.10
N TYR A 154 7.36 2.63 18.17
CA TYR A 154 6.53 2.91 19.33
C TYR A 154 5.76 1.64 19.73
N PRO A 155 6.24 0.89 20.73
CA PRO A 155 5.57 -0.34 21.17
C PRO A 155 4.13 -0.06 21.63
N LEU A 156 3.20 -0.95 21.27
CA LEU A 156 1.80 -0.88 21.68
C LEU A 156 1.46 -2.09 22.55
N ASP A 157 0.73 -1.86 23.64
CA ASP A 157 0.19 -2.93 24.46
C ASP A 157 -1.00 -3.58 23.74
N ALA A 158 -0.81 -4.81 23.26
CA ALA A 158 -1.83 -5.60 22.56
C ALA A 158 -2.79 -6.33 23.51
N GLY A 159 -2.61 -6.22 24.84
CA GLY A 159 -3.44 -6.91 25.83
C GLY A 159 -3.34 -8.43 25.75
N THR A 160 -2.21 -8.96 25.28
CA THR A 160 -1.92 -10.39 25.12
C THR A 160 -0.43 -10.63 25.22
N ASP A 161 -0.04 -11.77 25.79
CA ASP A 161 1.34 -12.27 25.81
C ASP A 161 1.60 -13.30 24.68
N ASP A 162 0.57 -13.60 23.88
CA ASP A 162 0.65 -14.52 22.74
C ASP A 162 1.22 -13.81 21.49
N LEU A 163 1.91 -14.58 20.64
CA LEU A 163 2.58 -14.07 19.45
C LEU A 163 1.56 -13.65 18.40
N ILE A 164 1.65 -12.40 17.94
CA ILE A 164 0.81 -11.88 16.86
C ILE A 164 1.33 -12.42 15.53
N GLU A 165 0.43 -12.97 14.71
CA GLU A 165 0.77 -13.64 13.46
C GLU A 165 0.39 -12.82 12.22
N GLY A 166 -0.65 -12.00 12.32
CA GLY A 166 -1.05 -11.13 11.23
C GLY A 166 -1.82 -9.89 11.68
N ILE A 167 -1.87 -8.91 10.78
CA ILE A 167 -2.31 -7.55 11.06
C ILE A 167 -2.97 -6.93 9.82
N CYS A 168 -3.96 -6.08 10.05
CA CYS A 168 -4.49 -5.12 9.07
C CYS A 168 -4.71 -3.77 9.74
N GLY A 169 -4.68 -2.70 8.95
CA GLY A 169 -4.77 -1.33 9.41
C GLY A 169 -5.70 -0.54 8.52
N ALA A 170 -6.34 0.48 9.08
CA ALA A 170 -7.12 1.43 8.31
C ALA A 170 -7.18 2.79 9.01
N GLY A 171 -7.44 3.83 8.22
CA GLY A 171 -7.74 5.16 8.74
C GLY A 171 -9.00 5.16 9.63
N PRO A 172 -9.19 6.24 10.43
CA PRO A 172 -10.40 6.44 11.21
C PRO A 172 -11.61 6.65 10.29
N ILE A 173 -12.78 6.19 10.72
CA ILE A 173 -14.08 6.48 10.10
C ILE A 173 -14.69 7.72 10.74
N ALA A 174 -14.53 7.83 12.07
CA ALA A 174 -15.02 8.93 12.88
C ALA A 174 -13.89 9.53 13.72
N GLU A 175 -14.06 10.76 14.20
CA GLU A 175 -13.10 11.42 15.08
C GLU A 175 -12.79 10.60 16.35
N SER A 176 -13.77 9.82 16.82
CA SER A 176 -13.60 8.92 17.97
C SER A 176 -12.56 7.82 17.73
N ASP A 177 -12.26 7.45 16.49
CA ASP A 177 -11.28 6.40 16.20
C ASP A 177 -9.83 6.86 16.41
N GLY A 178 -9.64 8.16 16.68
CA GLY A 178 -8.33 8.73 17.02
C GLY A 178 -7.35 8.66 15.85
N VAL A 179 -6.19 8.05 16.12
CA VAL A 179 -5.10 7.95 15.17
C VAL A 179 -5.44 6.96 14.07
N MET A 180 -5.75 5.71 14.38
CA MET A 180 -6.09 4.74 13.36
C MET A 180 -6.74 3.51 13.96
N ARG A 181 -7.30 2.66 13.10
CA ARG A 181 -7.87 1.36 13.47
C ARG A 181 -6.86 0.25 13.13
N VAL A 182 -6.81 -0.76 13.97
CA VAL A 182 -5.94 -1.94 13.80
C VAL A 182 -6.75 -3.21 14.08
N GLY A 183 -6.47 -4.25 13.32
CA GLY A 183 -6.98 -5.60 13.50
C GLY A 183 -5.81 -6.57 13.49
N PHE A 184 -5.80 -7.55 14.39
CA PHE A 184 -4.74 -8.55 14.49
C PHE A 184 -5.25 -9.87 15.06
N TRP A 185 -4.53 -10.96 14.82
CA TRP A 185 -4.79 -12.28 15.40
C TRP A 185 -3.49 -12.91 15.88
N THR A 186 -3.62 -13.84 16.82
CA THR A 186 -2.46 -14.48 17.48
C THR A 186 -2.35 -15.95 17.12
N GLN A 187 -1.18 -16.56 17.37
CA GLN A 187 -0.93 -17.97 17.09
C GLN A 187 -1.83 -18.91 17.91
N GLY A 188 -2.12 -18.58 19.17
CA GLY A 188 -2.99 -19.35 20.05
C GLY A 188 -4.49 -19.16 19.76
N GLU A 189 -4.89 -18.04 19.16
CA GLU A 189 -6.29 -17.69 18.88
C GLU A 189 -6.52 -17.28 17.42
N ARG A 190 -6.05 -18.09 16.46
CA ARG A 190 -6.15 -17.82 15.01
C ARG A 190 -7.55 -17.61 14.44
N ARG A 191 -8.60 -17.92 15.20
CA ARG A 191 -10.01 -17.74 14.80
C ARG A 191 -10.68 -16.55 15.47
N GLN A 192 -9.90 -15.66 16.07
CA GLN A 192 -10.39 -14.43 16.67
C GLN A 192 -9.62 -13.25 16.10
N LEU A 193 -10.33 -12.35 15.43
CA LEU A 193 -9.78 -11.06 15.05
C LEU A 193 -9.97 -10.10 16.22
N ARG A 194 -8.87 -9.71 16.86
CA ARG A 194 -8.85 -8.62 17.83
C ARG A 194 -8.80 -7.31 17.07
N THR A 195 -9.75 -6.42 17.32
CA THR A 195 -9.75 -5.08 16.71
C THR A 195 -9.57 -4.02 17.78
N GLY A 196 -9.06 -2.86 17.39
CA GLY A 196 -8.90 -1.74 18.29
C GLY A 196 -8.63 -0.44 17.56
N ARG A 197 -8.56 0.63 18.33
CA ARG A 197 -8.22 1.97 17.87
C ARG A 197 -7.03 2.52 18.64
N ILE A 198 -6.08 3.10 17.92
CA ILE A 198 -4.94 3.81 18.50
C ILE A 198 -5.40 5.24 18.73
N VAL A 199 -5.29 5.73 19.97
CA VAL A 199 -5.73 7.07 20.36
C VAL A 199 -4.61 7.83 21.05
N GLU A 200 -4.64 9.16 20.94
CA GLU A 200 -3.78 10.03 21.74
C GLU A 200 -4.34 10.18 23.16
N ALA A 201 -3.57 9.77 24.16
CA ALA A 201 -3.87 9.94 25.58
C ALA A 201 -2.78 10.80 26.24
N GLY A 202 -2.98 12.11 26.23
CA GLY A 202 -1.96 13.06 26.70
C GLY A 202 -0.78 13.12 25.74
N SER A 203 0.38 12.60 26.16
CA SER A 203 1.60 12.53 25.33
C SER A 203 1.90 11.13 24.80
N ASP A 204 1.02 10.16 25.06
CA ASP A 204 1.21 8.76 24.71
C ASP A 204 0.16 8.30 23.69
N LEU A 205 0.52 7.29 22.89
CA LEU A 205 -0.40 6.59 22.01
C LEU A 205 -0.82 5.29 22.70
N VAL A 206 -2.12 5.06 22.79
CA VAL A 206 -2.68 3.90 23.50
C VAL A 206 -3.58 3.13 22.56
N LEU A 207 -3.43 1.81 22.53
CA LEU A 207 -4.38 0.92 21.86
C LEU A 207 -5.56 0.64 22.77
N LEU A 208 -6.75 1.01 22.31
CA LEU A 208 -8.02 0.64 22.95
C LEU A 208 -8.65 -0.50 22.15
N LEU A 209 -8.72 -1.69 22.76
CA LEU A 209 -9.28 -2.89 22.15
C LEU A 209 -10.81 -2.87 22.21
N ASN A 210 -11.43 -3.45 21.19
CA ASN A 210 -12.86 -3.73 21.10
C ASN A 210 -13.13 -5.20 21.45
N GLU A 211 -14.40 -5.60 21.39
CA GLU A 211 -14.78 -7.01 21.46
C GLU A 211 -14.17 -7.80 20.27
N PRO A 212 -13.55 -8.97 20.52
CA PRO A 212 -13.01 -9.80 19.45
C PRO A 212 -14.09 -10.31 18.50
N ILE A 213 -13.75 -10.40 17.22
CA ILE A 213 -14.66 -10.87 16.16
C ILE A 213 -14.32 -12.35 15.86
N PRO A 214 -15.26 -13.29 16.05
CA PRO A 214 -15.02 -14.69 15.77
C PRO A 214 -15.00 -14.98 14.27
N ALA A 215 -14.11 -15.87 13.85
CA ALA A 215 -14.01 -16.39 12.49
C ALA A 215 -14.34 -17.89 12.45
N ALA A 216 -14.95 -18.35 11.35
CA ALA A 216 -15.28 -19.77 11.18
C ALA A 216 -14.04 -20.66 10.94
N ARG A 217 -12.96 -20.07 10.40
CA ARG A 217 -11.70 -20.72 10.04
C ARG A 217 -10.53 -19.86 10.53
N ASP A 218 -9.34 -20.46 10.51
CA ASP A 218 -8.09 -19.77 10.85
C ASP A 218 -7.90 -18.59 9.89
N ILE A 219 -7.62 -17.42 10.46
CA ILE A 219 -7.50 -16.17 9.73
C ILE A 219 -6.13 -16.13 9.05
N THR A 220 -6.11 -15.76 7.77
CA THR A 220 -4.90 -15.60 6.96
C THR A 220 -4.69 -14.17 6.49
N ALA A 221 -5.77 -13.42 6.31
CA ALA A 221 -5.75 -11.99 6.02
C ALA A 221 -6.97 -11.28 6.63
N CYS A 222 -6.87 -9.97 6.83
CA CYS A 222 -8.01 -9.14 7.22
C CYS A 222 -8.01 -7.78 6.52
N VAL A 223 -9.18 -7.15 6.50
CA VAL A 223 -9.41 -5.79 6.01
C VAL A 223 -10.34 -5.08 6.97
N LEU A 224 -10.03 -3.83 7.34
CA LEU A 224 -10.90 -3.00 8.17
C LEU A 224 -11.68 -2.01 7.29
N SER A 225 -12.94 -2.32 7.00
CA SER A 225 -13.83 -1.45 6.23
C SER A 225 -14.56 -0.47 7.14
N ASP A 226 -15.32 0.47 6.55
CA ASP A 226 -15.97 1.54 7.30
C ASP A 226 -17.12 1.07 8.22
N GLY A 227 -17.66 -0.12 7.97
CA GLY A 227 -18.78 -0.67 8.75
C GLY A 227 -18.50 -2.03 9.39
N ASP A 228 -17.41 -2.70 9.01
CA ASP A 228 -17.12 -4.06 9.45
C ASP A 228 -15.63 -4.38 9.32
N ALA A 229 -15.18 -5.42 10.03
CA ALA A 229 -13.89 -6.04 9.81
C ALA A 229 -14.08 -7.37 9.06
N LEU A 230 -13.44 -7.50 7.92
CA LEU A 230 -13.52 -8.69 7.09
C LEU A 230 -12.31 -9.57 7.35
N VAL A 231 -12.58 -10.85 7.57
CA VAL A 231 -11.56 -11.89 7.75
C VAL A 231 -11.59 -12.85 6.58
N TYR A 232 -10.39 -13.24 6.14
CA TYR A 232 -10.20 -14.24 5.11
C TYR A 232 -9.46 -15.44 5.70
N ALA A 233 -9.62 -16.59 5.05
CA ALA A 233 -8.96 -17.83 5.37
C ALA A 233 -8.41 -18.46 4.08
N ASP A 234 -7.68 -19.58 4.18
CA ASP A 234 -7.13 -20.27 3.01
C ASP A 234 -8.20 -20.47 1.92
N PRO A 235 -7.86 -20.16 0.65
CA PRO A 235 -6.51 -19.95 0.11
C PRO A 235 -6.00 -18.49 0.09
N VAL A 236 -6.68 -17.55 0.74
CA VAL A 236 -6.32 -16.13 0.67
C VAL A 236 -5.02 -15.84 1.44
N LEU A 237 -4.03 -15.24 0.79
CA LEU A 237 -2.79 -14.77 1.44
C LEU A 237 -2.83 -13.30 1.86
N ALA A 238 -3.43 -12.45 1.04
CA ALA A 238 -3.49 -11.01 1.29
C ALA A 238 -4.77 -10.42 0.72
N ALA A 239 -5.24 -9.35 1.36
CA ALA A 239 -6.40 -8.61 0.91
C ALA A 239 -6.16 -7.10 1.10
N ALA A 240 -6.67 -6.32 0.16
CA ALA A 240 -6.57 -4.87 0.16
C ALA A 240 -7.93 -4.23 -0.15
N GLU A 241 -8.24 -3.12 0.52
CA GLU A 241 -9.46 -2.35 0.26
C GLU A 241 -9.11 -1.01 -0.40
N VAL A 242 -9.70 -0.78 -1.57
CA VAL A 242 -9.55 0.46 -2.33
C VAL A 242 -10.89 1.16 -2.29
N LYS A 243 -11.00 2.20 -1.46
CA LYS A 243 -12.19 3.04 -1.38
C LYS A 243 -12.04 4.28 -2.25
N HIS A 244 -12.84 4.38 -3.31
CA HIS A 244 -12.79 5.50 -4.25
C HIS A 244 -14.21 5.99 -4.58
N ARG A 245 -14.45 7.31 -4.46
CA ARG A 245 -15.76 7.95 -4.77
C ARG A 245 -16.97 7.26 -4.12
N ASN A 246 -16.84 6.93 -2.82
CA ASN A 246 -17.87 6.23 -2.02
C ASN A 246 -18.20 4.80 -2.48
N LYS A 247 -17.40 4.21 -3.37
CA LYS A 247 -17.46 2.79 -3.68
C LYS A 247 -16.29 2.07 -3.02
N THR A 248 -16.53 0.84 -2.60
CA THR A 248 -15.52 -0.02 -1.98
C THR A 248 -15.20 -1.17 -2.89
N TYR A 249 -13.92 -1.36 -3.18
CA TYR A 249 -13.40 -2.45 -4.00
C TYR A 249 -12.41 -3.26 -3.18
N ARG A 250 -12.56 -4.58 -3.15
CA ARG A 250 -11.72 -5.47 -2.35
C ARG A 250 -10.95 -6.39 -3.26
N PHE A 251 -9.63 -6.25 -3.21
CA PHE A 251 -8.70 -7.04 -3.99
C PHE A 251 -8.11 -8.12 -3.10
N VAL A 252 -8.06 -9.33 -3.62
CA VAL A 252 -7.60 -10.51 -2.90
C VAL A 252 -6.52 -11.20 -3.73
N LEU A 253 -5.46 -11.63 -3.06
CA LEU A 253 -4.39 -12.47 -3.57
C LEU A 253 -4.48 -13.84 -2.90
N ASP A 254 -4.51 -14.92 -3.70
CA ASP A 254 -4.45 -16.29 -3.21
C ASP A 254 -3.02 -16.86 -3.18
N ASP A 255 -2.88 -18.04 -2.56
CA ASP A 255 -1.61 -18.76 -2.37
C ASP A 255 -1.00 -19.35 -3.64
N LEU A 256 -1.74 -19.35 -4.74
CA LEU A 256 -1.29 -19.75 -6.07
C LEU A 256 -0.93 -18.55 -6.96
N GLY A 257 -1.05 -17.33 -6.45
CA GLY A 257 -0.79 -16.09 -7.19
C GLY A 257 -1.97 -15.60 -8.03
N GLY A 258 -3.15 -16.18 -7.87
CA GLY A 258 -4.38 -15.73 -8.49
C GLY A 258 -4.94 -14.49 -7.79
N TYR A 259 -5.67 -13.68 -8.56
CA TYR A 259 -6.27 -12.45 -8.08
C TYR A 259 -7.77 -12.40 -8.31
N SER A 260 -8.49 -11.86 -7.32
CA SER A 260 -9.92 -11.59 -7.43
C SER A 260 -10.28 -10.22 -6.87
N LEU A 261 -11.34 -9.64 -7.44
CA LEU A 261 -11.92 -8.38 -7.06
C LEU A 261 -13.37 -8.61 -6.64
N SER A 262 -13.72 -8.22 -5.42
CA SER A 262 -15.12 -8.01 -5.02
C SER A 262 -15.49 -6.55 -5.18
N ASN A 263 -16.58 -6.26 -5.89
CA ASN A 263 -17.15 -4.91 -5.99
C ASN A 263 -18.03 -4.59 -4.76
N ASP A 264 -18.60 -3.38 -4.74
CA ASP A 264 -19.50 -2.89 -3.69
C ASP A 264 -20.84 -3.65 -3.64
N ALA A 265 -21.24 -4.28 -4.76
CA ALA A 265 -22.44 -5.12 -4.84
C ALA A 265 -22.21 -6.55 -4.32
N GLY A 266 -20.95 -6.92 -4.03
CA GLY A 266 -20.56 -8.26 -3.61
C GLY A 266 -20.26 -9.22 -4.77
N ASP A 267 -20.28 -8.75 -6.02
CA ASP A 267 -19.88 -9.57 -7.16
C ASP A 267 -18.37 -9.76 -7.17
N VAL A 268 -17.94 -10.99 -7.44
CA VAL A 268 -16.53 -11.38 -7.45
C VAL A 268 -16.08 -11.69 -8.87
N TYR A 269 -15.01 -11.05 -9.31
CA TYR A 269 -14.42 -11.23 -10.63
C TYR A 269 -12.95 -11.65 -10.50
N PRO A 270 -12.49 -12.66 -11.26
CA PRO A 270 -11.06 -12.87 -11.42
C PRO A 270 -10.46 -11.70 -12.18
N PHE A 271 -9.21 -11.35 -11.88
CA PHE A 271 -8.46 -10.40 -12.69
C PHE A 271 -7.02 -10.84 -12.88
N THR A 272 -6.39 -10.27 -13.90
CA THR A 272 -4.97 -10.46 -14.17
C THR A 272 -4.24 -9.12 -14.15
N VAL A 273 -2.95 -9.17 -13.83
CA VAL A 273 -2.07 -8.01 -13.91
C VAL A 273 -1.24 -8.15 -15.17
N ARG A 274 -1.40 -7.21 -16.11
CA ARG A 274 -0.64 -7.22 -17.37
C ARG A 274 0.68 -6.50 -17.20
N ASP A 275 1.70 -7.05 -17.86
CA ASP A 275 2.98 -6.39 -18.08
C ASP A 275 2.82 -4.96 -18.61
N GLY A 276 3.62 -4.05 -18.06
CA GLY A 276 3.83 -2.73 -18.61
C GLY A 276 4.90 -2.74 -19.71
N ILE A 277 5.22 -1.57 -20.28
CA ILE A 277 6.28 -1.45 -21.29
C ILE A 277 7.64 -1.91 -20.71
N SER A 278 7.97 -1.42 -19.51
CA SER A 278 9.21 -1.72 -18.78
C SER A 278 8.96 -2.37 -17.42
N VAL A 279 7.72 -2.79 -17.16
CA VAL A 279 7.27 -3.29 -15.85
C VAL A 279 6.81 -4.73 -16.01
N ARG A 280 7.26 -5.59 -15.11
CA ARG A 280 6.96 -7.02 -15.02
C ARG A 280 6.53 -7.32 -13.58
N PRO A 281 5.24 -7.55 -13.33
CA PRO A 281 4.76 -7.99 -12.02
C PRO A 281 5.53 -9.21 -11.50
N PRO A 282 5.60 -9.40 -10.16
CA PRO A 282 6.08 -10.64 -9.57
C PRO A 282 5.39 -11.85 -10.18
N ALA A 283 6.19 -12.85 -10.57
CA ALA A 283 5.67 -14.15 -10.98
C ALA A 283 5.10 -14.91 -9.78
N ARG A 284 5.61 -14.63 -8.57
CA ARG A 284 5.13 -15.16 -7.29
C ARG A 284 4.88 -14.00 -6.32
N PRO A 285 3.70 -13.36 -6.39
CA PRO A 285 3.31 -12.35 -5.41
C PRO A 285 3.15 -13.00 -4.02
N VAL A 286 3.55 -12.29 -2.96
CA VAL A 286 3.48 -12.78 -1.57
C VAL A 286 2.70 -11.85 -0.64
N THR A 287 2.46 -10.61 -1.08
CA THR A 287 1.77 -9.59 -0.27
C THR A 287 1.12 -8.56 -1.19
N MET A 288 0.06 -7.93 -0.70
CA MET A 288 -0.69 -6.88 -1.40
C MET A 288 -1.15 -5.80 -0.42
N ALA A 289 -1.15 -4.55 -0.88
CA ALA A 289 -1.76 -3.41 -0.20
C ALA A 289 -2.47 -2.51 -1.22
N GLY A 290 -3.40 -1.66 -0.77
CA GLY A 290 -4.19 -0.84 -1.68
C GLY A 290 -4.71 0.44 -1.04
N THR A 291 -4.82 1.50 -1.83
CA THR A 291 -5.45 2.76 -1.41
C THR A 291 -6.27 3.35 -2.55
N GLY A 292 -7.46 3.86 -2.23
CA GLY A 292 -8.28 4.62 -3.19
C GLY A 292 -8.01 6.11 -3.18
N ASP A 293 -7.08 6.57 -2.34
CA ASP A 293 -6.69 7.98 -2.27
C ASP A 293 -5.82 8.36 -3.48
N ALA A 294 -6.35 9.27 -4.29
CA ALA A 294 -5.71 9.76 -5.51
C ALA A 294 -4.67 10.88 -5.26
N ARG A 295 -4.48 11.29 -4.01
CA ARG A 295 -3.60 12.41 -3.64
C ARG A 295 -2.18 11.89 -3.43
N GLY A 296 -1.26 12.29 -4.32
CA GLY A 296 0.16 11.89 -4.31
C GLY A 296 0.41 10.70 -5.23
N GLY A 297 1.34 10.83 -6.20
CA GLY A 297 1.73 9.71 -7.09
C GLY A 297 1.07 9.65 -8.48
N GLY A 298 0.08 10.50 -8.79
CA GLY A 298 -0.51 10.53 -10.13
C GLY A 298 -1.44 9.36 -10.46
N TYR A 299 -1.99 8.67 -9.44
CA TYR A 299 -2.90 7.55 -9.61
C TYR A 299 -4.37 7.95 -9.30
N PRO A 300 -5.11 8.51 -10.28
CA PRO A 300 -6.43 9.11 -10.04
C PRO A 300 -7.52 8.11 -9.61
N GLY A 301 -7.32 6.81 -9.86
CA GLY A 301 -8.21 5.74 -9.43
C GLY A 301 -7.80 5.07 -8.12
N GLY A 302 -6.75 5.55 -7.45
CA GLY A 302 -6.08 4.82 -6.38
C GLY A 302 -4.91 3.99 -6.90
N LEU A 303 -4.29 3.22 -6.02
CA LEU A 303 -3.09 2.42 -6.27
C LEU A 303 -3.19 1.09 -5.55
N ILE A 304 -2.79 0.00 -6.22
CA ILE A 304 -2.52 -1.29 -5.58
C ILE A 304 -1.02 -1.55 -5.68
N VAL A 305 -0.44 -2.07 -4.61
CA VAL A 305 0.96 -2.47 -4.57
C VAL A 305 1.06 -3.95 -4.24
N ILE A 306 1.85 -4.69 -5.02
CA ILE A 306 2.18 -6.09 -4.79
C ILE A 306 3.68 -6.26 -4.60
N GLY A 307 4.07 -7.06 -3.61
CA GLY A 307 5.45 -7.47 -3.38
C GLY A 307 5.62 -8.94 -3.71
N GLY A 308 6.76 -9.34 -4.26
CA GLY A 308 7.03 -10.76 -4.55
C GLY A 308 8.29 -11.01 -5.36
N GLU A 309 8.44 -12.26 -5.78
CA GLU A 309 9.56 -12.76 -6.58
C GLU A 309 9.22 -12.65 -8.07
N ASN A 310 10.14 -12.10 -8.86
CA ASN A 310 10.03 -12.03 -10.31
C ASN A 310 10.48 -13.35 -10.98
N ALA A 311 10.32 -13.47 -12.30
CA ALA A 311 10.66 -14.70 -13.03
C ALA A 311 12.16 -15.08 -13.00
N SER A 312 13.05 -14.13 -12.67
CA SER A 312 14.49 -14.36 -12.50
C SER A 312 14.91 -14.69 -11.06
N GLY A 313 13.97 -14.70 -10.11
CA GLY A 313 14.24 -14.95 -8.69
C GLY A 313 14.61 -13.71 -7.87
N ALA A 314 14.58 -12.52 -8.45
CA ALA A 314 14.79 -11.27 -7.71
C ALA A 314 13.45 -10.74 -7.16
N HIS A 315 13.48 -10.05 -6.02
CA HIS A 315 12.26 -9.50 -5.44
C HIS A 315 12.01 -8.07 -5.91
N THR A 316 10.75 -7.74 -6.15
CA THR A 316 10.33 -6.38 -6.55
C THR A 316 9.03 -5.99 -5.85
N VAL A 317 8.79 -4.68 -5.82
CA VAL A 317 7.49 -4.11 -5.48
C VAL A 317 6.91 -3.48 -6.74
N THR A 318 5.71 -3.89 -7.14
CA THR A 318 5.03 -3.47 -8.37
C THR A 318 3.75 -2.71 -8.06
N TYR A 319 3.53 -1.65 -8.81
CA TYR A 319 2.45 -0.68 -8.69
C TYR A 319 1.44 -0.97 -9.82
N ILE A 320 0.17 -1.13 -9.44
CA ILE A 320 -0.92 -1.50 -10.33
C ILE A 320 -1.96 -0.38 -10.27
N ASP A 321 -2.42 0.07 -11.44
CA ASP A 321 -3.47 1.09 -11.55
C ASP A 321 -4.86 0.43 -11.59
N PRO A 322 -5.68 0.58 -10.53
CA PRO A 322 -7.03 0.02 -10.49
C PRO A 322 -8.07 0.91 -11.21
N SER A 323 -7.66 1.97 -11.92
CA SER A 323 -8.56 2.95 -12.55
C SER A 323 -9.62 2.33 -13.46
N LYS A 324 -9.34 1.18 -14.09
CA LYS A 324 -10.32 0.46 -14.92
C LYS A 324 -11.58 0.08 -14.13
N VAL A 325 -11.48 -0.16 -12.83
CA VAL A 325 -12.67 -0.47 -12.00
C VAL A 325 -13.08 0.71 -11.12
N THR A 326 -12.12 1.47 -10.60
CA THR A 326 -12.45 2.52 -9.62
C THR A 326 -13.00 3.79 -10.26
N ARG A 327 -12.65 4.09 -11.52
CA ARG A 327 -13.11 5.30 -12.21
C ARG A 327 -14.31 5.08 -13.11
N GLU A 328 -14.69 3.84 -13.41
CA GLU A 328 -15.84 3.56 -14.27
C GLU A 328 -17.16 4.02 -13.58
N PRO A 329 -17.98 4.83 -14.27
CA PRO A 329 -19.16 5.48 -13.68
C PRO A 329 -20.25 4.47 -13.26
N PHE A 330 -20.30 3.31 -13.91
CA PHE A 330 -21.14 2.16 -13.57
C PHE A 330 -20.18 1.00 -13.31
N GLY A 331 -20.43 0.17 -12.29
CA GLY A 331 -19.51 -0.91 -11.92
C GLY A 331 -19.13 -1.75 -13.14
N TYR A 332 -17.88 -2.23 -13.18
CA TYR A 332 -17.41 -3.10 -14.25
C TYR A 332 -18.44 -4.20 -14.50
N ALA A 333 -19.08 -4.14 -15.67
CA ALA A 333 -19.83 -5.25 -16.23
C ALA A 333 -18.88 -5.89 -17.25
N PRO A 334 -18.43 -7.14 -17.05
CA PRO A 334 -17.70 -7.83 -18.10
C PRO A 334 -18.60 -7.82 -19.34
N ASN A 335 -18.08 -7.33 -20.46
CA ASN A 335 -18.79 -7.42 -21.74
C ASN A 335 -19.12 -8.91 -21.97
N GLU A 336 -20.40 -9.20 -22.23
CA GLU A 336 -20.89 -10.53 -22.65
C GLU A 336 -20.18 -11.04 -23.91
#